data_AF-A0A8J6L8Y5-F1
#
_entry.id   AF-A0A8J6L8Y5-F1
#
_cell.length_a   1.000
_cell.length_b   1.000
_cell.length_c   1.000
_cell.angle_alpha   90.00
_cell.angle_beta   90.00
_cell.angle_gamma   90.00
#
_symmetry.space_group_name_H-M   'P 1'
#
loop_
_entity.id
_entity.type
_entity.pdbx_description
1 polymer ?
#
loop_
_entity_poly.entity_id
_entity_poly.type
_entity_poly.pdbx_seq_one_letter_code
_entity_poly.pdbx_strand_id
1 'polypeptide(L)'
;MKGSKGAKGSVATEALKDPEVCTDPAQLTTHAMGVNIYKEGQDVALKPDSEYPEWLFQMNLGPPKKLEELEPESREYWRLLRKQNIWRHNRLSKNKKL
;
A
#
# COMPACT_ATOMS: atom_id res chain seq x y z
N MET A 1 34.11 -38.93 13.60
CA MET A 1 33.55 -37.88 14.49
C MET A 1 32.15 -37.52 13.99
N LYS A 2 31.10 -37.98 14.70
CA LYS A 2 29.70 -37.62 14.42
C LYS A 2 29.42 -36.24 15.03
N GLY A 3 29.24 -35.22 14.19
CA GLY A 3 28.85 -33.88 14.62
C GLY A 3 27.35 -33.81 14.86
N SER A 4 26.92 -33.88 16.12
CA SER A 4 25.60 -33.46 16.56
C SER A 4 25.50 -31.94 16.41
N LYS A 5 24.70 -31.45 15.46
CA LYS A 5 24.32 -30.03 15.39
C LYS A 5 22.98 -29.86 16.10
N GLY A 6 23.05 -29.16 17.22
CA GLY A 6 21.98 -29.02 18.20
C GLY A 6 20.70 -28.40 17.65
N ALA A 7 19.60 -28.88 18.21
CA ALA A 7 18.30 -28.25 18.18
C ALA A 7 18.42 -26.81 18.70
N LYS A 8 18.39 -25.83 17.79
CA LYS A 8 18.07 -24.45 18.15
C LYS A 8 16.56 -24.36 18.21
N GLY A 9 16.06 -24.10 19.42
CA GLY A 9 14.65 -23.97 19.73
C GLY A 9 13.95 -23.11 18.69
N SER A 10 12.87 -23.66 18.13
CA SER A 10 11.84 -22.89 17.47
C SER A 10 11.28 -21.93 18.51
N VAL A 11 11.77 -20.70 18.51
CA VAL A 11 11.01 -19.59 19.08
C VAL A 11 9.66 -19.66 18.37
N ALA A 12 8.62 -19.98 19.13
CA ALA A 12 7.26 -19.92 18.63
C ALA A 12 7.13 -18.56 17.95
N THR A 13 6.91 -18.55 16.64
CA THR A 13 6.34 -17.40 15.98
C THR A 13 4.95 -17.26 16.60
N GLU A 14 4.86 -16.59 17.75
CA GLU A 14 3.62 -15.95 18.17
C GLU A 14 3.21 -15.15 16.95
N ALA A 15 2.20 -15.65 16.25
CA ALA A 15 1.73 -15.07 15.01
C ALA A 15 1.42 -13.61 15.34
N LEU A 16 2.17 -12.68 14.74
CA LEU A 16 1.92 -11.26 14.88
C LEU A 16 0.48 -11.03 14.44
N LYS A 17 -0.42 -10.87 15.42
CA LYS A 17 -1.81 -10.55 15.18
C LYS A 17 -1.90 -9.05 15.06
N ASP A 18 -2.54 -8.60 14.00
CA ASP A 18 -2.88 -7.19 13.86
C ASP A 18 -3.76 -6.75 15.05
N PRO A 19 -3.64 -5.49 15.49
CA PRO A 19 -4.46 -4.97 16.58
C PRO A 19 -5.94 -5.05 16.22
N GLU A 20 -6.77 -5.23 17.24
CA GLU A 20 -8.22 -5.29 17.07
C GLU A 20 -8.75 -3.95 16.54
N VAL A 21 -9.59 -4.02 15.51
CA VAL A 21 -10.16 -2.84 14.83
C VAL A 21 -11.59 -2.60 15.32
N CYS A 22 -11.95 -1.34 15.55
CA CYS A 22 -13.31 -0.95 15.90
C CYS A 22 -14.29 -1.26 14.74
N THR A 23 -15.45 -1.82 15.07
CA THR A 23 -16.50 -2.19 14.11
C THR A 23 -17.75 -1.31 14.19
N ASP A 24 -17.74 -0.29 15.07
CA ASP A 24 -18.85 0.64 15.24
C ASP A 24 -18.93 1.63 14.06
N PRO A 25 -20.01 1.62 13.26
CA PRO A 25 -20.17 2.53 12.14
C PRO A 25 -20.17 4.02 12.53
N ALA A 26 -20.67 4.36 13.71
CA ALA A 26 -20.74 5.76 14.16
C ALA A 26 -19.35 6.32 14.47
N GLN A 27 -18.48 5.51 15.07
CA GLN A 27 -17.10 5.89 15.34
C GLN A 27 -16.27 5.96 14.06
N LEU A 28 -16.43 5.00 13.14
CA LEU A 28 -15.70 4.97 11.87
C LEU A 28 -16.03 6.14 10.93
N THR A 29 -17.23 6.70 11.03
CA THR A 29 -17.67 7.84 10.22
C THR A 29 -17.32 9.20 10.82
N THR A 30 -17.11 9.27 12.13
CA THR A 30 -16.82 10.52 12.85
C THR A 30 -15.33 10.70 13.13
N HIS A 31 -14.60 9.61 13.33
CA HIS A 31 -13.20 9.61 13.72
C HIS A 31 -12.39 8.64 12.87
N ALA A 32 -11.15 9.02 12.58
CA ALA A 32 -10.22 8.19 11.83
C ALA A 32 -9.52 7.20 12.77
N MET A 33 -10.15 6.04 12.96
CA MET A 33 -9.58 4.93 13.76
C MET A 33 -8.29 4.41 13.12
N GLY A 34 -7.23 4.24 13.94
CA GLY A 34 -5.94 3.70 13.49
C GLY A 34 -4.94 4.75 12.97
N VAL A 35 -5.30 6.04 12.97
CA VAL A 35 -4.35 7.13 12.69
C VAL A 35 -3.43 7.37 13.89
N ASN A 36 -3.97 7.30 15.11
CA ASN A 36 -3.15 7.41 16.31
C ASN A 36 -2.47 6.07 16.63
N ILE A 37 -1.14 6.06 16.62
CA ILE A 37 -0.31 4.88 16.94
C ILE A 37 0.19 4.86 18.39
N TYR A 38 -0.04 5.93 19.15
CA TYR A 38 0.40 6.06 20.53
C TYR A 38 -0.64 5.46 21.48
N LYS A 39 -0.17 4.78 22.54
CA LYS A 39 -1.04 4.19 23.58
C LYS A 39 -1.84 5.24 24.34
N GLU A 40 -1.22 6.39 24.56
CA GLU A 40 -1.82 7.56 25.22
C GLU A 40 -2.00 8.63 24.15
N GLY A 41 -3.21 8.73 23.64
CA GLY A 41 -3.59 9.70 22.63
C GLY A 41 -5.06 9.52 22.26
N GLN A 42 -5.68 10.59 21.77
CA GLN A 42 -7.04 10.55 21.28
C GLN A 42 -7.03 10.37 19.76
N ASP A 43 -7.99 9.61 19.24
CA ASP A 43 -8.18 9.46 17.81
C ASP A 43 -8.60 10.78 17.15
N VAL A 44 -8.14 10.99 15.92
CA VAL A 44 -8.37 12.23 15.19
C VAL A 44 -9.81 12.25 14.65
N ALA A 45 -10.59 13.24 15.06
CA ALA A 45 -11.91 13.50 14.51
C ALA A 45 -11.80 13.98 13.05
N LEU A 46 -12.69 13.48 12.19
CA LEU A 46 -12.78 13.94 10.81
C LEU A 46 -13.36 15.36 10.77
N LYS A 47 -12.68 16.21 10.02
CA LYS A 47 -13.05 17.63 9.83
C LYS A 47 -14.11 17.75 8.73
N PRO A 48 -14.83 18.89 8.65
CA PRO A 48 -15.70 19.14 7.51
C PRO A 48 -14.89 19.30 6.21
N ASP A 49 -15.52 19.00 5.08
CA ASP A 49 -14.89 19.04 3.74
C ASP A 49 -14.22 20.37 3.41
N SER A 50 -14.75 21.48 3.94
CA SER A 50 -14.20 22.84 3.76
C SER A 50 -12.81 23.05 4.36
N GLU A 51 -12.41 22.24 5.33
CA GLU A 51 -11.07 22.30 5.92
C GLU A 51 -10.05 21.49 5.13
N TYR A 52 -10.50 20.60 4.24
CA TYR A 52 -9.61 19.81 3.42
C TYR A 52 -9.24 20.55 2.13
N PRO A 53 -7.98 20.42 1.66
CA PRO A 53 -7.58 21.02 0.40
C PRO A 53 -8.37 20.47 -0.79
N GLU A 54 -8.71 21.36 -1.72
CA GLU A 54 -9.48 21.03 -2.93
C GLU A 54 -8.88 19.89 -3.77
N TRP A 55 -7.54 19.79 -3.84
CA TRP A 55 -6.86 18.75 -4.62
C TRP A 55 -7.21 17.32 -4.15
N LEU A 56 -7.63 17.15 -2.89
CA LEU A 56 -8.01 15.84 -2.34
C LEU A 56 -9.21 15.26 -3.10
N PHE A 57 -10.19 16.10 -3.42
CA PHE A 57 -11.42 15.69 -4.12
C PHE A 57 -11.25 15.57 -5.64
N GLN A 58 -10.12 16.05 -6.16
CA GLN A 58 -9.77 15.97 -7.58
C GLN A 58 -8.93 14.74 -7.93
N MET A 59 -8.60 13.90 -6.94
CA MET A 59 -7.82 12.68 -7.14
C MET A 59 -8.62 11.60 -7.88
N ASN A 60 -7.95 10.84 -8.75
CA ASN A 60 -8.55 9.70 -9.42
C ASN A 60 -8.65 8.50 -8.46
N LEU A 61 -9.86 8.22 -7.97
CA LEU A 61 -10.18 7.04 -7.15
C LEU A 61 -10.46 5.79 -8.00
N GLY A 62 -10.60 5.97 -9.32
CA GLY A 62 -10.89 4.90 -10.27
C GLY A 62 -9.65 4.12 -10.70
N PRO A 63 -9.77 3.29 -11.74
CA PRO A 63 -8.63 2.60 -12.30
C PRO A 63 -7.56 3.59 -12.81
N PRO A 64 -6.28 3.18 -12.81
CA PRO A 64 -5.21 4.01 -13.33
C PRO A 64 -5.46 4.32 -14.81
N LYS A 65 -5.18 5.57 -15.22
CA LYS A 65 -5.32 6.02 -16.60
C LYS A 65 -4.47 5.15 -17.54
N LYS A 66 -5.03 4.85 -18.70
CA LYS A 66 -4.32 4.09 -19.74
C LYS A 66 -3.31 4.99 -20.46
N LEU A 67 -2.38 4.37 -21.18
CA LEU A 67 -1.37 5.11 -21.95
C LEU A 67 -2.01 5.98 -23.04
N GLU A 68 -3.10 5.52 -23.64
CA GLU A 68 -3.85 6.21 -24.70
C GLU A 68 -4.58 7.47 -24.18
N GLU A 69 -4.89 7.52 -22.89
CA GLU A 69 -5.60 8.62 -22.24
C GLU A 69 -4.63 9.70 -21.70
N LEU A 70 -3.34 9.39 -21.65
CA LEU A 70 -2.31 10.29 -21.14
C LEU A 70 -1.69 11.11 -22.27
N GLU A 71 -1.45 12.38 -22.00
CA GLU A 71 -0.80 13.27 -22.96
C GLU A 71 0.68 12.90 -23.13
N PRO A 72 1.19 12.80 -24.37
CA PRO A 72 2.59 12.44 -24.64
C PRO A 72 3.63 13.40 -24.03
N GLU A 73 3.25 14.64 -23.76
CA GLU A 73 4.12 15.66 -23.16
C GLU A 73 4.21 15.54 -21.63
N SER A 74 3.31 14.78 -21.01
CA SER A 74 3.31 14.57 -19.56
C SER A 74 4.39 13.57 -19.12
N ARG A 75 5.00 13.83 -17.96
CA ARG A 75 5.94 12.90 -17.32
C ARG A 75 5.28 11.56 -16.97
N GLU A 76 3.99 11.55 -16.72
CA GLU A 76 3.23 10.35 -16.33
C GLU A 76 3.13 9.35 -17.49
N TYR A 77 2.93 9.86 -18.70
CA TYR A 77 2.92 9.07 -19.93
C TYR A 77 4.22 8.27 -20.07
N TRP A 78 5.36 8.95 -19.95
CA TRP A 78 6.68 8.31 -20.08
C TRP A 78 6.99 7.32 -18.94
N ARG A 79 6.49 7.57 -17.73
CA ARG A 79 6.58 6.60 -16.62
C ARG A 79 5.82 5.33 -16.94
N LEU A 80 4.59 5.44 -17.45
CA LEU A 80 3.77 4.29 -17.81
C LEU A 80 4.36 3.53 -19.00
N LEU A 81 4.82 4.23 -20.03
CA LEU A 81 5.47 3.61 -21.19
C LEU A 81 6.74 2.83 -20.77
N ARG A 82 7.56 3.41 -19.90
CA ARG A 82 8.73 2.71 -19.34
C ARG A 82 8.32 1.45 -18.57
N LYS A 83 7.28 1.52 -17.74
CA LYS A 83 6.75 0.37 -16.99
C LYS A 83 6.32 -0.76 -17.94
N GLN A 84 5.60 -0.44 -19.00
CA GLN A 84 5.17 -1.40 -20.01
C GLN A 84 6.35 -2.04 -20.75
N ASN A 85 7.38 -1.25 -21.09
CA ASN A 85 8.60 -1.76 -21.71
C ASN A 85 9.37 -2.72 -20.80
N ILE A 86 9.46 -2.44 -19.50
CA ILE A 86 10.05 -3.36 -18.51
C ILE A 86 9.26 -4.66 -18.45
N TRP A 87 7.93 -4.60 -18.39
CA TRP A 87 7.09 -5.79 -18.40
C TRP A 87 7.26 -6.62 -19.67
N ARG A 88 7.32 -5.97 -20.83
CA ARG A 88 7.61 -6.62 -22.11
C ARG A 88 8.98 -7.30 -22.08
N HIS A 89 10.02 -6.62 -21.61
CA HIS A 89 11.36 -7.17 -21.50
C HIS A 89 11.38 -8.42 -20.60
N ASN A 90 10.78 -8.33 -19.41
CA ASN A 90 10.70 -9.44 -18.46
C ASN A 90 9.95 -10.64 -19.04
N ARG A 91 8.90 -10.41 -19.84
CA ARG A 91 8.16 -11.48 -20.52
C ARG A 91 9.01 -12.17 -21.59
N LEU A 92 9.81 -11.41 -22.33
CA LEU A 92 10.68 -11.93 -23.39
C LEU A 92 11.93 -12.63 -22.82
N SER A 93 12.47 -12.15 -21.70
CA SER A 93 13.65 -12.74 -21.06
C SER A 93 13.33 -13.99 -20.23
N LYS A 94 12.05 -14.20 -19.86
CA LYS A 94 11.61 -15.33 -19.03
C LYS A 94 12.05 -16.71 -19.55
N ASN A 95 12.10 -16.90 -20.88
CA ASN A 95 12.43 -18.19 -21.50
C ASN A 95 13.83 -18.22 -22.11
N LYS A 96 14.67 -17.21 -21.85
CA LYS A 96 16.07 -17.24 -22.30
C LYS A 96 16.86 -18.15 -21.36
N LYS A 97 17.32 -19.29 -21.88
CA LYS A 97 18.37 -20.07 -21.21
C LYS A 97 19.66 -19.24 -21.24
N LEU A 98 20.29 -19.10 -20.09
CA LEU A 98 21.62 -18.53 -19.94
C LEU A 98 22.65 -19.34 -20.74
#